data_AF-A0A291MZ29-F1
#
_entry.id   AF-A0A291MZ29-F1
#
_cell.length_a   1.000
_cell.length_b   1.000
_cell.length_c   1.000
_cell.angle_alpha   90.00
_cell.angle_beta   90.00
_cell.angle_gamma   90.00
#
_symmetry.space_group_name_H-M   'P 1'
#
loop_
_entity.id
_entity.type
_entity.pdbx_description
1 polymer ?
#
loop_
_entity_poly.entity_id
_entity_poly.type
_entity_poly.pdbx_seq_one_letter_code
_entity_poly.pdbx_strand_id
1 'polypeptide(L)'
;MARSPHIKLGFILHGVGRTWHDWRHPDRDVNASTSLARYQEQAATAERGKFDFLFVADSLSITERSSPHYLNRFEPITILSALAATTSRIGLVGTLTVSYSEPFNVARQFASLDHLSGGRAGWNVVTSWLGDTAANFSKSEHPAHAVRYRIAAEYLDVVQGLWDSWEDGAHVADKASGQFVDPDRLHTLDHKGEFFQVRGPLNIKRTPQGQPVIFQAGASDDGRNFAARRAEVIFTHAETIEAGQAYYADVKARAKGFGRDADQLFILPGIAAIVGDSDEEAEARYRELAALESIDTGLGFLSRTFNDHDFRQYDLDAPFPDVAHLGLNSQQSGTLRILAEVEAEGLTLRQVAERLATPRGAFVGSPETVADQLQRWFESGAADGFVLFEPLPGQLALFVDQVIPILQQRGLFRTDYEGTTFREHLGLSVPDNRYSVAREAKSAA
;
A
#
# COMPACT_ATOMS: atom_id res chain seq x y z
N MET A 1 16.55 17.77 0.84
CA MET A 1 17.70 17.15 0.13
C MET A 1 17.42 17.24 -1.37
N ALA A 2 18.16 16.56 -2.26
CA ALA A 2 17.74 16.43 -3.66
C ALA A 2 16.95 15.13 -3.85
N ARG A 3 15.99 15.10 -4.79
CA ARG A 3 15.21 13.91 -5.15
C ARG A 3 16.11 12.71 -5.40
N SER A 4 15.73 11.54 -4.87
CA SER A 4 16.44 10.26 -5.11
C SER A 4 16.60 10.03 -6.62
N PRO A 5 17.79 9.62 -7.10
CA PRO A 5 17.99 9.27 -8.50
C PRO A 5 17.36 7.91 -8.86
N HIS A 6 17.05 7.08 -7.87
CA HIS A 6 16.51 5.73 -8.08
C HIS A 6 14.98 5.67 -7.95
N ILE A 7 14.36 4.96 -8.89
CA ILE A 7 12.97 4.49 -8.85
C ILE A 7 12.79 3.56 -7.65
N LYS A 8 11.69 3.71 -6.90
CA LYS A 8 11.31 2.78 -5.83
C LYS A 8 10.36 1.71 -6.35
N LEU A 9 10.57 0.44 -5.99
CA LEU A 9 9.73 -0.66 -6.48
C LEU A 9 9.13 -1.48 -5.33
N GLY A 10 7.81 -1.53 -5.27
CA GLY A 10 7.06 -2.44 -4.41
C GLY A 10 6.45 -3.58 -5.20
N PHE A 11 6.23 -4.74 -4.58
CA PHE A 11 5.49 -5.85 -5.16
C PHE A 11 4.30 -6.21 -4.27
N ILE A 12 3.10 -6.26 -4.83
CA ILE A 12 1.92 -6.68 -4.09
C ILE A 12 1.75 -8.20 -4.15
N LEU A 13 1.63 -8.81 -2.98
CA LEU A 13 1.39 -10.24 -2.84
C LEU A 13 -0.11 -10.50 -3.03
N HIS A 14 -0.44 -11.02 -4.21
CA HIS A 14 -1.78 -11.44 -4.60
C HIS A 14 -1.66 -12.85 -5.16
N GLY A 15 -2.29 -13.82 -4.51
CA GLY A 15 -2.09 -15.24 -4.83
C GLY A 15 -2.70 -15.64 -6.17
N VAL A 16 -4.02 -15.89 -6.18
CA VAL A 16 -4.71 -16.40 -7.38
C VAL A 16 -4.94 -15.35 -8.48
N GLY A 17 -4.59 -14.09 -8.23
CA GLY A 17 -4.71 -12.99 -9.19
C GLY A 17 -5.40 -11.74 -8.62
N ARG A 18 -5.46 -10.69 -9.45
CA ARG A 18 -6.04 -9.39 -9.14
C ARG A 18 -7.53 -9.33 -9.41
N THR A 19 -7.98 -9.93 -10.51
CA THR A 19 -9.37 -9.85 -10.98
C THR A 19 -10.20 -11.06 -10.54
N TRP A 20 -11.46 -11.13 -10.99
CA TRP A 20 -12.36 -12.23 -10.69
C TRP A 20 -12.04 -13.51 -11.47
N HIS A 21 -11.32 -13.40 -12.58
CA HIS A 21 -11.15 -14.51 -13.51
C HIS A 21 -9.68 -14.88 -13.76
N ASP A 22 -8.71 -14.11 -13.25
CA ASP A 22 -7.27 -14.42 -13.32
C ASP A 22 -6.94 -15.85 -12.88
N TRP A 23 -7.61 -16.37 -11.86
CA TRP A 23 -7.39 -17.72 -11.33
C TRP A 23 -7.71 -18.85 -12.33
N ARG A 24 -8.42 -18.54 -13.42
CA ARG A 24 -8.76 -19.50 -14.49
C ARG A 24 -7.62 -19.74 -15.46
N HIS A 25 -6.56 -18.93 -15.40
CA HIS A 25 -5.38 -19.15 -16.23
C HIS A 25 -4.81 -20.55 -15.95
N PRO A 26 -4.48 -21.37 -16.97
CA PRO A 26 -4.10 -22.77 -16.80
C PRO A 26 -2.88 -22.97 -15.88
N ASP A 27 -1.95 -22.01 -15.90
CA ASP A 27 -0.73 -22.04 -15.08
C ASP A 27 -0.86 -21.36 -13.69
N ARG A 28 -2.06 -20.91 -13.28
CA ARG A 28 -2.27 -20.36 -11.93
C ARG A 28 -2.60 -21.48 -10.95
N ASP A 29 -1.88 -21.52 -9.83
CA ASP A 29 -2.27 -22.33 -8.68
C ASP A 29 -3.50 -21.72 -8.01
N VAL A 30 -4.61 -22.45 -8.01
CA VAL A 30 -5.89 -22.04 -7.41
C VAL A 30 -5.84 -21.90 -5.89
N ASN A 31 -4.82 -22.46 -5.23
CA ASN A 31 -4.59 -22.33 -3.79
C ASN A 31 -3.57 -21.22 -3.45
N ALA A 32 -3.09 -20.48 -4.44
CA ALA A 32 -1.99 -19.53 -4.27
C ALA A 32 -2.25 -18.46 -3.20
N SER A 33 -3.51 -18.05 -2.98
CA SER A 33 -3.86 -16.99 -2.02
C SER A 33 -3.58 -17.35 -0.56
N THR A 34 -3.56 -18.64 -0.23
CA THR A 34 -3.26 -19.16 1.11
C THR A 34 -2.10 -20.17 1.08
N SER A 35 -1.19 -20.03 0.12
CA SER A 35 0.01 -20.87 0.01
C SER A 35 1.24 -20.12 0.52
N LEU A 36 1.76 -20.52 1.68
CA LEU A 36 3.00 -19.94 2.22
C LEU A 36 4.18 -20.12 1.25
N ALA A 37 4.28 -21.30 0.62
CA ALA A 37 5.34 -21.59 -0.34
C ALA A 37 5.31 -20.61 -1.53
N ARG A 38 4.13 -20.28 -2.05
CA ARG A 38 3.99 -19.29 -3.13
C ARG A 38 4.43 -17.90 -2.70
N TYR A 39 4.03 -17.47 -1.50
CA TYR A 39 4.43 -16.15 -0.98
C TYR A 39 5.94 -16.08 -0.74
N GLN A 40 6.56 -17.16 -0.27
CA GLN A 40 8.02 -17.25 -0.08
C GLN A 40 8.77 -17.19 -1.42
N GLU A 41 8.27 -17.86 -2.46
CA GLU A 41 8.84 -17.81 -3.81
C GLU A 41 8.78 -16.39 -4.40
N GLN A 42 7.62 -15.73 -4.31
CA GLN A 42 7.43 -14.36 -4.76
C GLN A 42 8.33 -13.39 -3.97
N ALA A 43 8.41 -13.56 -2.65
CA ALA A 43 9.27 -12.76 -1.79
C ALA A 43 10.76 -12.90 -2.16
N ALA A 44 11.24 -14.13 -2.36
CA ALA A 44 12.61 -14.39 -2.78
C ALA A 44 12.91 -13.80 -4.17
N THR A 45 11.94 -13.86 -5.09
CA THR A 45 12.09 -13.32 -6.45
C THR A 45 12.17 -11.79 -6.42
N ALA A 46 11.28 -11.14 -5.69
CA ALA A 46 11.29 -9.68 -5.51
C ALA A 46 12.57 -9.21 -4.79
N GLU A 47 13.01 -9.91 -3.75
CA GLU A 47 14.25 -9.58 -3.03
C GLU A 47 15.49 -9.74 -3.91
N ARG A 48 15.55 -10.79 -4.75
CA ARG A 48 16.59 -10.98 -5.78
C ARG A 48 16.61 -9.81 -6.77
N GLY A 49 15.44 -9.34 -7.18
CA GLY A 49 15.26 -8.15 -8.02
C GLY A 49 15.45 -6.82 -7.31
N LYS A 50 15.92 -6.81 -6.05
CA LYS A 50 16.22 -5.61 -5.25
C LYS A 50 15.02 -4.69 -5.02
N PHE A 51 13.80 -5.23 -5.03
CA PHE A 51 12.59 -4.48 -4.72
C PHE A 51 12.69 -3.86 -3.31
N ASP A 52 12.14 -2.67 -3.15
CA ASP A 52 12.11 -1.96 -1.87
C ASP A 52 11.22 -2.67 -0.85
N PHE A 53 10.07 -3.21 -1.27
CA PHE A 53 9.12 -3.84 -0.35
C PHE A 53 8.16 -4.84 -1.00
N LEU A 54 7.64 -5.73 -0.14
CA LEU A 54 6.43 -6.50 -0.36
C LEU A 54 5.24 -5.79 0.27
N PHE A 55 4.08 -5.87 -0.36
CA PHE A 55 2.85 -5.24 0.09
C PHE A 55 1.73 -6.27 0.20
N VAL A 56 1.10 -6.36 1.36
CA VAL A 56 -0.09 -7.21 1.57
C VAL A 56 -1.29 -6.29 1.83
N ALA A 57 -2.18 -6.22 0.84
CA ALA A 57 -3.45 -5.49 0.94
C ALA A 57 -4.47 -6.26 1.77
N ASP A 58 -5.39 -5.54 2.42
CA ASP A 58 -6.40 -6.18 3.25
C ASP A 58 -7.75 -5.43 3.25
N SER A 59 -8.78 -6.17 3.64
CA SER A 59 -10.18 -5.78 3.86
C SER A 59 -10.85 -6.81 4.77
N LEU A 60 -11.84 -6.37 5.53
CA LEU A 60 -12.38 -7.16 6.64
C LEU A 60 -13.87 -7.46 6.47
N SER A 61 -14.35 -7.39 5.23
CA SER A 61 -15.67 -7.84 4.83
C SER A 61 -15.58 -8.48 3.44
N ILE A 62 -16.42 -9.47 3.21
CA ILE A 62 -16.58 -10.17 1.95
C ILE A 62 -18.06 -10.47 1.70
N THR A 63 -18.40 -10.67 0.44
CA THR A 63 -19.66 -11.23 -0.05
C THR A 63 -19.34 -12.36 -1.02
N GLU A 64 -20.33 -13.14 -1.44
CA GLU A 64 -20.17 -14.18 -2.49
C GLU A 64 -19.66 -13.62 -3.83
N ARG A 65 -19.70 -12.30 -3.98
CA ARG A 65 -19.25 -11.55 -5.17
C ARG A 65 -17.86 -10.97 -5.02
N SER A 66 -17.21 -11.11 -3.88
CA SER A 66 -15.83 -10.65 -3.71
C SER A 66 -14.88 -11.40 -4.65
N SER A 67 -13.76 -10.77 -5.04
CA SER A 67 -12.81 -11.45 -5.92
C SER A 67 -12.18 -12.66 -5.20
N PRO A 68 -11.75 -13.70 -5.93
CA PRO A 68 -11.27 -14.95 -5.33
C PRO A 68 -10.15 -14.78 -4.29
N HIS A 69 -9.22 -13.86 -4.53
CA HIS A 69 -8.17 -13.55 -3.54
C HIS A 69 -8.74 -12.97 -2.24
N TYR A 70 -9.77 -12.14 -2.32
CA TYR A 70 -10.39 -11.53 -1.14
C TYR A 70 -11.30 -12.51 -0.40
N LEU A 71 -11.91 -13.47 -1.09
CA LEU A 71 -12.68 -14.55 -0.48
C LEU A 71 -11.82 -15.46 0.42
N ASN A 72 -10.55 -15.66 0.07
CA ASN A 72 -9.66 -16.55 0.82
C ASN A 72 -8.19 -16.10 0.71
N ARG A 73 -7.64 -15.54 1.80
CA ARG A 73 -6.25 -15.07 1.89
C ARG A 73 -5.71 -15.12 3.33
N PHE A 74 -4.42 -14.87 3.47
CA PHE A 74 -3.79 -14.64 4.78
C PHE A 74 -4.10 -13.25 5.35
N GLU A 75 -4.03 -13.16 6.68
CA GLU A 75 -4.00 -11.89 7.41
C GLU A 75 -2.58 -11.27 7.32
N PRO A 76 -2.43 -9.94 7.15
CA PRO A 76 -1.13 -9.33 6.84
C PRO A 76 -0.02 -9.51 7.88
N ILE A 77 -0.27 -9.31 9.17
CA ILE A 77 0.78 -9.38 10.21
C ILE A 77 1.35 -10.80 10.31
N THR A 78 0.49 -11.80 10.27
CA THR A 78 0.88 -13.21 10.37
C THR A 78 1.73 -13.65 9.17
N ILE A 79 1.29 -13.37 7.93
CA ILE A 79 2.06 -13.75 6.75
C ILE A 79 3.37 -12.96 6.62
N LEU A 80 3.36 -11.66 6.92
CA LEU A 80 4.59 -10.85 6.88
C LEU A 80 5.58 -11.29 7.96
N SER A 81 5.12 -11.75 9.12
CA SER A 81 5.99 -12.32 10.15
C SER A 81 6.65 -13.62 9.69
N ALA A 82 5.94 -14.46 8.93
CA ALA A 82 6.52 -15.65 8.32
C ALA A 82 7.56 -15.29 7.25
N LEU A 83 7.27 -14.30 6.41
CA LEU A 83 8.20 -13.83 5.37
C LEU A 83 9.42 -13.09 5.94
N ALA A 84 9.29 -12.45 7.10
CA ALA A 84 10.42 -11.84 7.81
C ALA A 84 11.52 -12.87 8.13
N ALA A 85 11.14 -14.12 8.40
CA ALA A 85 12.07 -15.20 8.70
C ALA A 85 12.77 -15.79 7.46
N THR A 86 12.27 -15.52 6.25
CA THR A 86 12.78 -16.08 5.00
C THR A 86 13.29 -15.03 4.01
N THR A 87 13.34 -13.77 4.43
CA THR A 87 13.90 -12.64 3.67
C THR A 87 14.83 -11.84 4.56
N SER A 88 15.72 -11.04 3.98
CA SER A 88 16.81 -10.39 4.73
C SER A 88 16.90 -8.88 4.57
N ARG A 89 16.32 -8.32 3.51
CA ARG A 89 16.44 -6.91 3.11
C ARG A 89 15.10 -6.31 2.74
N ILE A 90 14.28 -6.99 1.96
CA ILE A 90 13.05 -6.39 1.41
C ILE A 90 12.09 -5.90 2.51
N GLY A 91 11.51 -4.71 2.34
CA GLY A 91 10.47 -4.17 3.24
C GLY A 91 9.23 -5.05 3.31
N LEU A 92 8.51 -4.99 4.43
CA LEU A 92 7.35 -5.83 4.74
C LEU A 92 6.16 -4.94 5.12
N VAL A 93 5.36 -4.58 4.13
CA VAL A 93 4.27 -3.60 4.27
C VAL A 93 2.92 -4.29 4.39
N GLY A 94 2.26 -4.13 5.52
CA GLY A 94 0.95 -4.70 5.81
C GLY A 94 -0.14 -3.64 5.88
N THR A 95 -1.30 -3.92 5.29
CA THR A 95 -2.51 -3.11 5.49
C THR A 95 -3.17 -3.48 6.82
N LEU A 96 -3.49 -2.48 7.64
CA LEU A 96 -4.28 -2.70 8.85
C LEU A 96 -5.16 -1.47 9.10
N THR A 97 -6.45 -1.70 9.34
CA THR A 97 -7.42 -0.62 9.51
C THR A 97 -7.35 0.04 10.89
N VAL A 98 -7.55 1.35 10.94
CA VAL A 98 -7.69 2.12 12.20
C VAL A 98 -9.13 2.13 12.74
N SER A 99 -10.12 1.74 11.93
CA SER A 99 -11.55 1.85 12.31
C SER A 99 -12.04 0.69 13.18
N TYR A 100 -11.33 -0.44 13.13
CA TYR A 100 -11.77 -1.72 13.69
C TYR A 100 -10.65 -2.46 14.43
N SER A 101 -9.67 -1.72 14.94
CA SER A 101 -8.59 -2.26 15.74
C SER A 101 -8.28 -1.33 16.92
N GLU A 102 -7.51 -1.83 17.88
CA GLU A 102 -7.08 -1.06 19.05
C GLU A 102 -5.65 -0.56 18.84
N PRO A 103 -5.35 0.74 19.07
CA PRO A 103 -4.05 1.32 18.76
C PRO A 103 -2.91 0.68 19.54
N PHE A 104 -3.16 0.24 20.77
CA PHE A 104 -2.15 -0.48 21.56
C PHE A 104 -1.79 -1.83 20.93
N ASN A 105 -2.75 -2.55 20.36
CA ASN A 105 -2.51 -3.84 19.71
C ASN A 105 -1.73 -3.65 18.40
N VAL A 106 -2.11 -2.67 17.59
CA VAL A 106 -1.44 -2.36 16.32
C VAL A 106 -0.01 -1.89 16.55
N ALA A 107 0.22 -1.03 17.55
CA ALA A 107 1.56 -0.60 17.94
C ALA A 107 2.45 -1.80 18.29
N ARG A 108 1.94 -2.78 19.04
CA ARG A 108 2.68 -4.00 19.38
C ARG A 108 2.93 -4.90 18.18
N GLN A 109 1.92 -5.13 17.34
CA GLN A 109 2.02 -6.01 16.17
C GLN A 109 3.09 -5.52 15.20
N PHE A 110 3.03 -4.24 14.80
CA PHE A 110 4.01 -3.69 13.87
C PHE A 110 5.39 -3.52 14.52
N ALA A 111 5.50 -3.12 15.78
CA ALA A 111 6.81 -3.08 16.45
C ALA A 111 7.44 -4.48 16.56
N SER A 112 6.62 -5.52 16.80
CA SER A 112 7.10 -6.91 16.82
C SER A 112 7.57 -7.36 15.44
N LEU A 113 6.79 -7.10 14.39
CA LEU A 113 7.20 -7.37 13.01
C LEU A 113 8.51 -6.63 12.67
N ASP A 114 8.65 -5.41 13.15
CA ASP A 114 9.84 -4.60 12.89
C ASP A 114 11.09 -5.14 13.61
N HIS A 115 10.96 -5.62 14.86
CA HIS A 115 12.06 -6.33 15.53
C HIS A 115 12.37 -7.68 14.88
N LEU A 116 11.35 -8.47 14.53
CA LEU A 116 11.53 -9.76 13.85
C LEU A 116 12.25 -9.62 12.52
N SER A 117 11.95 -8.55 11.78
CA SER A 117 12.52 -8.30 10.46
C SER A 117 13.81 -7.50 10.49
N GLY A 118 14.22 -6.93 11.63
CA GLY A 118 15.43 -6.11 11.74
C GLY A 118 15.25 -4.67 11.23
N GLY A 119 14.05 -4.10 11.35
CA GLY A 119 13.74 -2.74 10.92
C GLY A 119 13.18 -2.67 9.50
N ARG A 120 12.36 -3.64 9.09
CA ARG A 120 11.80 -3.69 7.72
C ARG A 120 10.29 -3.55 7.65
N ALA A 121 9.59 -3.30 8.75
CA ALA A 121 8.14 -3.19 8.75
C ALA A 121 7.65 -1.87 8.15
N GLY A 122 6.52 -1.92 7.44
CA GLY A 122 5.73 -0.77 7.06
C GLY A 122 4.25 -1.01 7.30
N TRP A 123 3.51 0.05 7.59
CA TRP A 123 2.08 0.00 7.86
C TRP A 123 1.32 0.86 6.86
N ASN A 124 0.47 0.22 6.05
CA ASN A 124 -0.53 0.92 5.25
C ASN A 124 -1.77 1.23 6.09
N VAL A 125 -1.92 2.51 6.45
CA VAL A 125 -2.99 3.04 7.30
C VAL A 125 -4.26 3.18 6.48
N VAL A 126 -5.27 2.35 6.78
CA VAL A 126 -6.55 2.35 6.07
C VAL A 126 -7.69 2.72 7.02
N THR A 127 -8.58 3.60 6.58
CA THR A 127 -9.78 4.01 7.33
C THR A 127 -10.96 3.05 7.19
N SER A 128 -10.81 2.00 6.38
CA SER A 128 -11.90 1.15 5.86
C SER A 128 -12.89 1.92 4.97
N TRP A 129 -13.41 1.23 3.96
CA TRP A 129 -14.32 1.80 2.96
C TRP A 129 -15.57 0.95 2.71
N LEU A 130 -15.55 -0.33 3.09
CA LEU A 130 -16.70 -1.25 3.02
C LEU A 130 -17.61 -1.08 4.24
N GLY A 131 -18.85 -0.63 4.03
CA GLY A 131 -19.83 -0.42 5.11
C GLY A 131 -20.08 -1.66 5.96
N ASP A 132 -20.21 -2.82 5.31
CA ASP A 132 -20.51 -4.11 5.96
C ASP A 132 -19.42 -4.58 6.93
N THR A 133 -18.22 -3.98 6.86
CA THR A 133 -17.16 -4.26 7.83
C THR A 133 -17.63 -4.03 9.26
N ALA A 134 -18.52 -3.07 9.51
CA ALA A 134 -19.02 -2.78 10.85
C ALA A 134 -19.66 -4.00 11.54
N ALA A 135 -20.41 -4.81 10.77
CA ALA A 135 -21.12 -5.98 11.27
C ALA A 135 -20.16 -7.06 11.81
N ASN A 136 -18.93 -7.13 11.29
CA ASN A 136 -17.91 -8.08 11.76
C ASN A 136 -17.20 -7.66 13.05
N PHE A 137 -17.42 -6.43 13.53
CA PHE A 137 -16.73 -5.86 14.69
C PHE A 137 -17.67 -5.38 15.79
N SER A 138 -18.86 -5.99 15.90
CA SER A 138 -19.88 -5.64 16.91
C SER A 138 -20.28 -4.15 16.87
N LYS A 139 -20.22 -3.51 15.70
CA LYS A 139 -20.66 -2.12 15.48
C LYS A 139 -21.89 -2.12 14.57
N SER A 140 -22.88 -1.28 14.89
CA SER A 140 -24.10 -1.16 14.09
C SER A 140 -23.92 -0.32 12.83
N GLU A 141 -22.96 0.61 12.84
CA GLU A 141 -22.76 1.57 11.75
C GLU A 141 -21.27 1.74 11.39
N HIS A 142 -21.01 1.93 10.11
CA HIS A 142 -19.72 2.36 9.62
C HIS A 142 -19.57 3.86 9.83
N PRO A 143 -18.50 4.35 10.49
CA PRO A 143 -18.36 5.78 10.75
C PRO A 143 -18.33 6.60 9.45
N ALA A 144 -18.95 7.78 9.48
CA ALA A 144 -18.97 8.69 8.33
C ALA A 144 -17.55 9.10 7.89
N HIS A 145 -17.35 9.38 6.60
CA HIS A 145 -16.04 9.60 5.98
C HIS A 145 -15.16 10.61 6.74
N ALA A 146 -15.71 11.80 7.06
CA ALA A 146 -14.97 12.83 7.79
C ALA A 146 -14.55 12.39 9.20
N VAL A 147 -15.39 11.60 9.89
CA VAL A 147 -15.08 11.05 11.22
C VAL A 147 -13.97 10.02 11.11
N ARG A 148 -13.94 9.19 10.06
CA ARG A 148 -12.89 8.18 9.86
C ARG A 148 -11.49 8.79 9.78
N TYR A 149 -11.32 9.95 9.13
CA TYR A 149 -10.02 10.61 9.07
C TYR A 149 -9.61 11.27 10.38
N ARG A 150 -10.56 11.74 11.19
CA ARG A 150 -10.28 12.22 12.55
C ARG A 150 -9.85 11.09 13.46
N ILE A 151 -10.54 9.94 13.38
CA ILE A 151 -10.14 8.70 14.05
C ILE A 151 -8.73 8.32 13.61
N ALA A 152 -8.45 8.29 12.31
CA ALA A 152 -7.13 7.93 11.78
C ALA A 152 -6.00 8.84 12.28
N ALA A 153 -6.25 10.15 12.37
CA ALA A 153 -5.30 11.12 12.88
C ALA A 153 -4.96 10.84 14.36
N GLU A 154 -5.98 10.74 15.21
CA GLU A 154 -5.76 10.44 16.63
C GLU A 154 -5.14 9.05 16.83
N TYR A 155 -5.58 8.06 16.06
CA TYR A 155 -5.05 6.70 16.12
C TYR A 155 -3.55 6.67 15.85
N LEU A 156 -3.11 7.34 14.78
CA LEU A 156 -1.71 7.39 14.40
C LEU A 156 -0.88 8.15 15.44
N ASP A 157 -1.42 9.22 16.05
CA ASP A 157 -0.79 9.92 17.17
C ASP A 157 -0.54 9.00 18.36
N VAL A 158 -1.53 8.16 18.71
CA VAL A 158 -1.39 7.17 19.78
C VAL A 158 -0.34 6.13 19.43
N VAL A 159 -0.38 5.54 18.23
CA VAL A 159 0.56 4.49 17.82
C VAL A 159 2.00 5.01 17.78
N GLN A 160 2.24 6.15 17.12
CA GLN A 160 3.58 6.75 17.06
C GLN A 160 4.05 7.19 18.45
N GLY A 161 3.13 7.62 19.32
CA GLY A 161 3.45 7.92 20.72
C GLY A 161 3.84 6.70 21.53
N LEU A 162 3.16 5.58 21.31
CA LEU A 162 3.51 4.31 21.92
C LEU A 162 4.89 3.81 21.43
N TRP A 163 5.22 3.95 20.14
CA TRP A 163 6.55 3.57 19.63
C TRP A 163 7.70 4.42 20.20
N ASP A 164 7.41 5.61 20.71
CA ASP A 164 8.38 6.45 21.43
C ASP A 164 8.46 6.15 22.94
N SER A 165 7.66 5.22 23.49
CA SER A 165 7.64 4.94 24.95
C SER A 165 9.02 4.57 25.51
N TRP A 166 9.89 3.97 24.69
CA TRP A 166 11.26 3.63 25.05
C TRP A 166 12.21 4.55 24.28
N GLU A 167 13.02 5.35 24.99
CA GLU A 167 14.11 6.07 24.35
C GLU A 167 15.25 5.13 23.94
N ASP A 168 16.12 5.60 23.05
CA ASP A 168 17.38 4.93 22.79
C ASP A 168 18.22 4.84 24.08
N GLY A 169 18.75 3.65 24.33
CA GLY A 169 19.46 3.33 25.58
C GLY A 169 18.56 2.99 26.78
N ALA A 170 17.22 3.00 26.65
CA ALA A 170 16.33 2.60 27.74
C ALA A 170 16.53 1.13 28.20
N HIS A 171 16.86 0.23 27.27
CA HIS A 171 17.17 -1.17 27.58
C HIS A 171 18.66 -1.34 27.91
N VAL A 172 19.01 -1.13 29.18
CA VAL A 172 20.39 -1.18 29.70
C VAL A 172 20.93 -2.60 29.77
N ALA A 173 20.13 -3.54 30.30
CA ALA A 173 20.49 -4.95 30.47
C ALA A 173 21.85 -5.21 31.17
N ASP A 174 22.19 -4.42 32.18
CA ASP A 174 23.44 -4.59 32.94
C ASP A 174 23.30 -5.68 34.01
N LYS A 175 24.04 -6.78 33.81
CA LYS A 175 24.05 -7.94 34.71
C LYS A 175 24.77 -7.68 36.04
N ALA A 176 25.71 -6.73 36.09
CA ALA A 176 26.49 -6.45 37.30
C ALA A 176 25.69 -5.61 38.29
N SER A 177 25.04 -4.54 37.82
CA SER A 177 24.14 -3.72 38.65
C SER A 177 22.74 -4.33 38.82
N GLY A 178 22.33 -5.23 37.94
CA GLY A 178 20.97 -5.77 37.89
C GLY A 178 19.96 -4.84 37.20
N GLN A 179 20.41 -3.71 36.63
CA GLN A 179 19.55 -2.76 35.94
C GLN A 179 19.16 -3.26 34.55
N PHE A 180 17.91 -3.69 34.39
CA PHE A 180 17.39 -4.10 33.08
C PHE A 180 16.94 -2.92 32.21
N VAL A 181 16.34 -1.90 32.83
CA VAL A 181 15.78 -0.71 32.16
C VAL A 181 16.23 0.55 32.89
N ASP A 182 16.51 1.61 32.14
CA ASP A 182 16.64 2.97 32.65
C ASP A 182 15.23 3.58 32.82
N PRO A 183 14.74 3.78 34.07
CA PRO A 183 13.38 4.27 34.31
C PRO A 183 13.18 5.70 33.81
N ASP A 184 14.24 6.51 33.69
CA ASP A 184 14.14 7.90 33.21
C ASP A 184 14.00 7.97 31.68
N ARG A 185 14.16 6.83 30.99
CA ARG A 185 14.04 6.66 29.54
C ARG A 185 12.85 5.80 29.12
N LEU A 186 11.96 5.47 30.07
CA LEU A 186 10.71 4.74 29.83
C LEU A 186 9.52 5.63 30.18
N HIS A 187 8.68 5.92 29.19
CA HIS A 187 7.64 6.94 29.28
C HIS A 187 6.24 6.38 29.04
N THR A 188 5.31 6.71 29.92
CA THR A 188 3.88 6.60 29.62
C THR A 188 3.49 7.61 28.55
N LEU A 189 2.49 7.27 27.74
CA LEU A 189 1.93 8.18 26.75
C LEU A 189 0.85 9.08 27.36
N ASP A 190 0.05 8.54 28.28
CA ASP A 190 -1.05 9.22 28.98
C ASP A 190 -2.03 9.97 28.05
N HIS A 191 -2.25 9.44 26.84
CA HIS A 191 -3.13 10.03 25.84
C HIS A 191 -4.59 9.98 26.28
N LYS A 192 -5.28 11.11 26.16
CA LYS A 192 -6.72 11.27 26.39
C LYS A 192 -7.28 12.19 25.30
N GLY A 193 -7.68 11.59 24.19
CA GLY A 193 -8.27 12.31 23.06
C GLY A 193 -9.79 12.13 22.98
N GLU A 194 -10.32 12.41 21.81
CA GLU A 194 -11.75 12.30 21.52
C GLU A 194 -12.17 10.84 21.36
N PHE A 195 -11.34 10.04 20.67
CA PHE A 195 -11.65 8.67 20.31
C PHE A 195 -10.96 7.63 21.22
N PHE A 196 -9.77 7.95 21.75
CA PHE A 196 -8.93 6.99 22.47
C PHE A 196 -8.43 7.53 23.80
N GLN A 197 -8.30 6.61 24.77
CA GLN A 197 -7.63 6.86 26.04
C GLN A 197 -6.62 5.74 26.29
N VAL A 198 -5.34 6.07 26.19
CA VAL A 198 -4.26 5.07 26.22
C VAL A 198 -3.11 5.54 27.09
N ARG A 199 -2.89 4.84 28.20
CA ARG A 199 -1.84 5.17 29.19
C ARG A 199 -0.42 4.86 28.69
N GLY A 200 -0.21 3.69 28.09
CA GLY A 200 1.15 3.15 27.89
C GLY A 200 1.83 2.75 29.23
N PRO A 201 3.16 2.60 29.25
CA PRO A 201 4.06 2.58 28.08
C PRO A 201 3.76 1.37 27.18
N LEU A 202 4.30 1.38 25.95
CA LEU A 202 4.34 0.18 25.12
C LEU A 202 5.28 -0.86 25.74
N ASN A 203 4.96 -2.15 25.61
CA ASN A 203 5.74 -3.25 26.19
C ASN A 203 6.75 -3.88 25.22
N ILE A 204 7.24 -3.10 24.26
CA ILE A 204 8.32 -3.46 23.34
C ILE A 204 9.14 -2.21 23.05
N LYS A 205 10.46 -2.35 23.03
CA LYS A 205 11.40 -1.22 22.85
C LYS A 205 11.28 -0.60 21.45
N ARG A 206 11.81 0.61 21.29
CA ARG A 206 11.95 1.31 19.99
C ARG A 206 12.51 0.37 18.93
N THR A 207 12.01 0.47 17.71
CA THR A 207 12.35 -0.47 16.64
C THR A 207 13.70 -0.10 15.99
N PRO A 208 14.36 -1.02 15.26
CA PRO A 208 15.68 -0.77 14.66
C PRO A 208 15.72 0.40 13.66
N GLN A 209 14.58 0.76 13.07
CA GLN A 209 14.43 1.90 12.18
C GLN A 209 13.68 3.07 12.85
N GLY A 210 13.68 3.12 14.19
CA GLY A 210 12.95 4.09 15.00
C GLY A 210 11.47 3.77 15.10
N GLN A 211 10.77 3.83 13.97
CA GLN A 211 9.36 3.50 13.83
C GLN A 211 9.10 2.86 12.45
N PRO A 212 8.15 1.91 12.33
CA PRO A 212 7.72 1.38 11.03
C PRO A 212 7.34 2.48 10.03
N VAL A 213 7.58 2.23 8.74
CA VAL A 213 7.30 3.21 7.67
C VAL A 213 5.79 3.37 7.46
N ILE A 214 5.30 4.61 7.36
CA ILE A 214 3.86 4.89 7.20
C ILE A 214 3.47 4.98 5.72
N PHE A 215 2.59 4.07 5.31
CA PHE A 215 1.94 4.03 4.01
C PHE A 215 0.50 4.54 4.09
N GLN A 216 0.01 5.12 3.00
CA GLN A 216 -1.38 5.57 2.88
C GLN A 216 -1.86 5.50 1.42
N ALA A 217 -3.18 5.40 1.18
CA ALA A 217 -3.75 5.27 -0.18
C ALA A 217 -5.03 6.10 -0.43
N GLY A 218 -5.19 7.22 0.27
CA GLY A 218 -6.35 8.09 0.20
C GLY A 218 -6.29 9.04 -0.99
N ALA A 219 -7.34 9.05 -1.79
CA ALA A 219 -7.44 9.87 -3.00
C ALA A 219 -8.37 11.09 -2.85
N SER A 220 -9.25 11.12 -1.83
CA SER A 220 -10.11 12.27 -1.51
C SER A 220 -9.31 13.44 -0.93
N ASP A 221 -9.87 14.65 -0.90
CA ASP A 221 -9.17 15.83 -0.36
C ASP A 221 -8.73 15.65 1.10
N ASP A 222 -9.60 15.08 1.95
CA ASP A 222 -9.25 14.71 3.32
C ASP A 222 -8.14 13.66 3.35
N GLY A 223 -8.22 12.67 2.45
CA GLY A 223 -7.20 11.64 2.28
C GLY A 223 -5.84 12.19 1.89
N ARG A 224 -5.79 13.09 0.90
CA ARG A 224 -4.57 13.76 0.44
C ARG A 224 -3.99 14.66 1.52
N ASN A 225 -4.83 15.39 2.26
CA ASN A 225 -4.39 16.21 3.38
C ASN A 225 -3.81 15.36 4.52
N PHE A 226 -4.49 14.25 4.87
CA PHE A 226 -4.00 13.31 5.87
C PHE A 226 -2.65 12.69 5.44
N ALA A 227 -2.56 12.19 4.21
CA ALA A 227 -1.36 11.58 3.66
C ALA A 227 -0.19 12.58 3.60
N ALA A 228 -0.44 13.78 3.08
CA ALA A 228 0.58 14.83 3.00
C ALA A 228 1.13 15.23 4.37
N ARG A 229 0.34 15.13 5.45
CA ARG A 229 0.80 15.40 6.82
C ARG A 229 1.60 14.25 7.44
N ARG A 230 1.30 13.00 7.11
CA ARG A 230 1.71 11.84 7.93
C ARG A 230 2.35 10.68 7.19
N ALA A 231 2.00 10.46 5.93
CA ALA A 231 2.52 9.35 5.15
C ALA A 231 3.95 9.62 4.73
N GLU A 232 4.71 8.55 4.53
CA GLU A 232 6.06 8.56 3.98
C GLU A 232 6.06 7.95 2.58
N VAL A 233 5.12 7.05 2.33
CA VAL A 233 4.83 6.48 1.02
C VAL A 233 3.34 6.52 0.76
N ILE A 234 2.95 6.96 -0.44
CA ILE A 234 1.56 6.95 -0.90
C ILE A 234 1.44 5.94 -2.04
N PHE A 235 0.62 4.92 -1.80
CA PHE A 235 0.18 4.02 -2.86
C PHE A 235 -1.02 4.65 -3.57
N THR A 236 -0.90 4.91 -4.87
CA THR A 236 -1.95 5.58 -5.65
C THR A 236 -2.30 4.80 -6.91
N HIS A 237 -3.30 5.27 -7.63
CA HIS A 237 -3.61 4.81 -8.97
C HIS A 237 -3.62 6.02 -9.90
N ALA A 238 -2.90 5.92 -11.00
CA ALA A 238 -2.90 6.91 -12.06
C ALA A 238 -2.96 6.16 -13.39
N GLU A 239 -3.96 6.48 -14.21
CA GLU A 239 -4.17 5.83 -15.50
C GLU A 239 -3.33 6.48 -16.60
N THR A 240 -3.02 7.78 -16.45
CA THR A 240 -2.19 8.55 -17.38
C THR A 240 -1.07 9.29 -16.64
N ILE A 241 -0.03 9.66 -17.38
CA ILE A 241 1.10 10.45 -16.87
C ILE A 241 0.59 11.79 -16.36
N GLU A 242 -0.32 12.44 -17.07
CA GLU A 242 -0.84 13.77 -16.74
C GLU A 242 -1.62 13.74 -15.42
N ALA A 243 -2.44 12.70 -15.20
CA ALA A 243 -3.13 12.48 -13.94
C ALA A 243 -2.13 12.21 -12.79
N GLY A 244 -1.08 11.44 -13.07
CA GLY A 244 0.02 11.20 -12.15
C GLY A 244 0.74 12.49 -11.75
N GLN A 245 1.12 13.33 -12.72
CA GLN A 245 1.77 14.63 -12.49
C GLN A 245 0.89 15.58 -11.68
N ALA A 246 -0.41 15.65 -12.00
CA ALA A 246 -1.34 16.50 -11.26
C ALA A 246 -1.45 16.07 -9.78
N TYR A 247 -1.60 14.77 -9.52
CA TYR A 247 -1.63 14.24 -8.16
C TYR A 247 -0.29 14.44 -7.43
N TYR A 248 0.82 14.19 -8.12
CA TYR A 248 2.17 14.36 -7.59
C TYR A 248 2.40 15.80 -7.14
N ALA A 249 2.12 16.77 -8.01
CA ALA A 249 2.28 18.19 -7.72
C ALA A 249 1.39 18.65 -6.55
N ASP A 250 0.12 18.24 -6.52
CA ASP A 250 -0.84 18.57 -5.45
C ASP A 250 -0.35 18.08 -4.08
N VAL A 251 -0.02 16.79 -3.98
CA VAL A 251 0.36 16.19 -2.70
C VAL A 251 1.71 16.69 -2.20
N LYS A 252 2.69 16.88 -3.10
CA LYS A 252 4.00 17.46 -2.73
C LYS A 252 3.85 18.92 -2.27
N ALA A 253 2.96 19.70 -2.88
CA ALA A 253 2.67 21.07 -2.44
C ALA A 253 2.03 21.08 -1.05
N ARG A 254 1.07 20.19 -0.78
CA ARG A 254 0.45 20.03 0.55
C ARG A 254 1.48 19.66 1.61
N ALA A 255 2.37 18.71 1.32
CA ALA A 255 3.42 18.29 2.26
C ALA A 255 4.33 19.48 2.65
N LYS A 256 4.76 20.30 1.67
CA LYS A 256 5.50 21.55 1.93
C LYS A 256 4.69 22.54 2.76
N GLY A 257 3.40 22.69 2.45
CA GLY A 257 2.47 23.54 3.22
C GLY A 257 2.33 23.14 4.69
N PHE A 258 2.57 21.85 5.02
CA PHE A 258 2.62 21.35 6.39
C PHE A 258 4.03 21.35 7.00
N GLY A 259 5.00 21.99 6.35
CA GLY A 259 6.38 22.10 6.85
C GLY A 259 7.22 20.84 6.69
N ARG A 260 6.80 19.88 5.86
CA ARG A 260 7.56 18.66 5.60
C ARG A 260 8.48 18.81 4.40
N ASP A 261 9.58 18.09 4.40
CA ASP A 261 10.37 17.87 3.18
C ASP A 261 9.56 16.96 2.23
N ALA A 262 9.18 17.51 1.07
CA ALA A 262 8.40 16.78 0.07
C ALA A 262 9.20 15.63 -0.58
N ASP A 263 10.53 15.65 -0.49
CA ASP A 263 11.39 14.57 -0.98
C ASP A 263 11.40 13.36 0.00
N GLN A 264 10.85 13.51 1.20
CA GLN A 264 10.62 12.43 2.17
C GLN A 264 9.19 11.85 2.09
N LEU A 265 8.47 12.16 1.01
CA LEU A 265 7.14 11.61 0.72
C LEU A 265 7.14 10.99 -0.67
N PHE A 266 7.15 9.67 -0.77
CA PHE A 266 7.21 8.97 -2.05
C PHE A 266 5.81 8.68 -2.60
N ILE A 267 5.60 8.86 -3.90
CA ILE A 267 4.30 8.62 -4.57
C ILE A 267 4.46 7.49 -5.58
N LEU A 268 3.77 6.36 -5.34
CA LEU A 268 3.94 5.10 -6.05
C LEU A 268 2.61 4.63 -6.66
N PRO A 269 2.33 4.91 -7.94
CA PRO A 269 1.20 4.31 -8.63
C PRO A 269 1.32 2.79 -8.76
N GLY A 270 0.19 2.10 -8.66
CA GLY A 270 0.08 0.68 -8.97
C GLY A 270 0.13 0.40 -10.47
N ILE A 271 0.94 -0.57 -10.88
CA ILE A 271 1.09 -0.97 -12.29
C ILE A 271 0.95 -2.49 -12.44
N ALA A 272 0.40 -2.94 -13.57
CA ALA A 272 0.48 -4.33 -13.98
C ALA A 272 1.37 -4.37 -15.23
N ALA A 273 2.57 -4.94 -15.10
CA ALA A 273 3.49 -5.04 -16.22
C ALA A 273 3.31 -6.40 -16.91
N ILE A 274 3.07 -6.37 -18.22
CA ILE A 274 3.09 -7.56 -19.08
C ILE A 274 4.34 -7.47 -19.96
N VAL A 275 5.34 -8.29 -19.65
CA VAL A 275 6.62 -8.37 -20.35
C VAL A 275 6.60 -9.58 -21.28
N GLY A 276 6.96 -9.39 -22.54
CA GLY A 276 7.28 -10.46 -23.52
C GLY A 276 8.65 -10.20 -24.14
N ASP A 277 9.23 -11.16 -24.87
CA ASP A 277 10.55 -10.97 -25.49
C ASP A 277 10.50 -9.90 -26.61
N SER A 278 9.30 -9.62 -27.13
CA SER A 278 8.97 -8.48 -28.01
C SER A 278 7.63 -7.85 -27.64
N ASP A 279 7.34 -6.67 -28.19
CA ASP A 279 6.05 -6.01 -28.02
C ASP A 279 4.88 -6.88 -28.54
N GLU A 280 5.08 -7.60 -29.64
CA GLU A 280 4.07 -8.50 -30.20
C GLU A 280 3.77 -9.69 -29.29
N GLU A 281 4.79 -10.24 -28.63
CA GLU A 281 4.60 -11.33 -27.67
C GLU A 281 3.91 -10.83 -26.40
N ALA A 282 4.29 -9.66 -25.89
CA ALA A 282 3.62 -9.03 -24.75
C ALA A 282 2.14 -8.76 -25.05
N GLU A 283 1.83 -8.31 -26.27
CA GLU A 283 0.46 -8.11 -26.73
C GLU A 283 -0.30 -9.43 -26.91
N ALA A 284 0.37 -10.52 -27.30
CA ALA A 284 -0.24 -11.85 -27.31
C ALA A 284 -0.59 -12.32 -25.88
N ARG A 285 0.29 -12.10 -24.89
CA ARG A 285 0.05 -12.41 -23.48
C ARG A 285 -1.07 -11.53 -22.89
N TYR A 286 -1.12 -10.25 -23.23
CA TYR A 286 -2.25 -9.39 -22.86
C TYR A 286 -3.58 -9.92 -23.40
N ARG A 287 -3.62 -10.38 -24.65
CA ARG A 287 -4.81 -10.99 -25.23
C ARG A 287 -5.21 -12.30 -24.54
N GLU A 288 -4.24 -13.10 -24.10
CA GLU A 288 -4.50 -14.29 -23.27
C GLU A 288 -5.19 -13.91 -21.95
N LEU A 289 -4.65 -12.92 -21.22
CA LEU A 289 -5.27 -12.41 -20.01
C LEU A 289 -6.69 -11.89 -20.27
N ALA A 290 -6.84 -11.03 -21.29
CA ALA A 290 -8.12 -10.44 -21.65
C ALA A 290 -9.18 -11.49 -22.04
N ALA A 291 -8.76 -12.62 -22.61
CA ALA A 291 -9.66 -13.72 -22.96
C ALA A 291 -10.21 -14.49 -21.74
N LEU A 292 -9.59 -14.36 -20.56
CA LEU A 292 -10.13 -14.92 -19.31
C LEU A 292 -11.29 -14.09 -18.76
N GLU A 293 -11.32 -12.81 -19.11
CA GLU A 293 -12.24 -11.85 -18.55
C GLU A 293 -13.63 -11.97 -19.17
N SER A 294 -14.63 -11.59 -18.38
CA SER A 294 -16.02 -11.57 -18.79
C SER A 294 -16.64 -10.25 -18.39
N ILE A 295 -17.86 -10.00 -18.86
CA ILE A 295 -18.65 -8.84 -18.41
C ILE A 295 -18.76 -8.80 -16.88
N ASP A 296 -18.80 -9.97 -16.22
CA ASP A 296 -18.85 -10.08 -14.76
C ASP A 296 -17.61 -9.51 -14.06
N THR A 297 -16.43 -9.52 -14.69
CA THR A 297 -15.24 -8.83 -14.18
C THR A 297 -15.46 -7.34 -14.11
N GLY A 298 -15.92 -6.76 -15.21
CA GLY A 298 -16.23 -5.33 -15.32
C GLY A 298 -17.29 -4.90 -14.31
N LEU A 299 -18.36 -5.69 -14.20
CA LEU A 299 -19.42 -5.48 -13.21
C LEU A 299 -18.90 -5.65 -11.78
N GLY A 300 -17.93 -6.54 -11.52
CA GLY A 300 -17.27 -6.69 -10.21
C GLY A 300 -16.48 -5.45 -9.81
N PHE A 301 -15.68 -4.89 -10.73
CA PHE A 301 -14.98 -3.62 -10.50
C PHE A 301 -15.93 -2.44 -10.27
N LEU A 302 -17.03 -2.37 -11.05
CA LEU A 302 -18.08 -1.39 -10.82
C LEU A 302 -18.71 -1.56 -9.44
N SER A 303 -19.14 -2.77 -9.10
CA SER A 303 -19.76 -3.07 -7.80
C SER A 303 -18.86 -2.57 -6.67
N ARG A 304 -17.57 -2.96 -6.70
CA ARG A 304 -16.57 -2.55 -5.71
C ARG A 304 -16.43 -1.03 -5.59
N THR A 305 -16.50 -0.31 -6.70
CA THR A 305 -16.36 1.15 -6.73
C THR A 305 -17.58 1.84 -6.12
N PHE A 306 -18.77 1.28 -6.31
CA PHE A 306 -20.05 1.80 -5.83
C PHE A 306 -20.58 1.04 -4.61
N ASN A 307 -19.73 0.77 -3.62
CA ASN A 307 -20.11 0.15 -2.34
C ASN A 307 -20.72 -1.26 -2.47
N ASP A 308 -20.11 -2.11 -3.29
CA ASP A 308 -20.55 -3.47 -3.61
C ASP A 308 -21.99 -3.56 -4.18
N HIS A 309 -22.47 -2.46 -4.78
CA HIS A 309 -23.78 -2.40 -5.41
C HIS A 309 -23.92 -3.37 -6.57
N ASP A 310 -25.08 -4.03 -6.67
CA ASP A 310 -25.32 -5.03 -7.71
C ASP A 310 -25.67 -4.40 -9.06
N PHE A 311 -24.70 -4.24 -9.95
CA PHE A 311 -24.99 -3.74 -11.29
C PHE A 311 -25.71 -4.75 -12.21
N ARG A 312 -25.78 -6.04 -11.84
CA ARG A 312 -26.46 -7.07 -12.65
C ARG A 312 -27.98 -6.91 -12.64
N GLN A 313 -28.51 -6.10 -11.73
CA GLN A 313 -29.94 -5.78 -11.67
C GLN A 313 -30.39 -4.84 -12.78
N TYR A 314 -29.46 -4.18 -13.47
CA TYR A 314 -29.73 -3.24 -14.56
C TYR A 314 -29.57 -3.91 -15.93
N ASP A 315 -30.27 -3.35 -16.93
CA ASP A 315 -30.05 -3.70 -18.32
C ASP A 315 -28.67 -3.21 -18.77
N LEU A 316 -27.85 -4.13 -19.28
CA LEU A 316 -26.48 -3.84 -19.73
C LEU A 316 -26.45 -2.86 -20.91
N ASP A 317 -27.48 -2.87 -21.75
CA ASP A 317 -27.54 -2.06 -22.96
C ASP A 317 -28.29 -0.73 -22.75
N ALA A 318 -28.77 -0.48 -21.53
CA ALA A 318 -29.32 0.80 -21.11
C ALA A 318 -28.22 1.81 -20.74
N PRO A 319 -28.53 3.13 -20.71
CA PRO A 319 -27.64 4.14 -20.15
C PRO A 319 -27.17 3.77 -18.74
N PHE A 320 -25.94 4.16 -18.38
CA PHE A 320 -25.41 3.90 -17.04
C PHE A 320 -26.38 4.40 -15.95
N PRO A 321 -26.68 3.58 -14.92
CA PRO A 321 -27.72 3.88 -13.95
C PRO A 321 -27.34 5.05 -13.03
N ASP A 322 -28.34 5.78 -12.51
CA ASP A 322 -28.13 6.85 -11.52
C ASP A 322 -27.83 6.25 -10.13
N VAL A 323 -26.55 6.00 -9.86
CA VAL A 323 -26.05 5.37 -8.63
C VAL A 323 -24.94 6.18 -7.96
N ALA A 324 -24.78 7.45 -8.32
CA ALA A 324 -23.68 8.30 -7.85
C ALA A 324 -23.58 8.35 -6.31
N HIS A 325 -24.72 8.42 -5.63
CA HIS A 325 -24.82 8.49 -4.18
C HIS A 325 -24.22 7.27 -3.45
N LEU A 326 -24.19 6.08 -4.08
CA LEU A 326 -23.62 4.87 -3.51
C LEU A 326 -22.09 4.92 -3.46
N GLY A 327 -21.47 5.42 -4.54
CA GLY A 327 -20.02 5.46 -4.67
C GLY A 327 -19.36 6.65 -3.96
N LEU A 328 -20.05 7.79 -3.87
CA LEU A 328 -19.50 9.00 -3.22
C LEU A 328 -19.20 8.80 -1.71
N ASN A 329 -19.94 7.91 -1.04
CA ASN A 329 -19.69 7.55 0.38
C ASN A 329 -18.70 6.37 0.55
N SER A 330 -18.28 5.75 -0.55
CA SER A 330 -17.40 4.58 -0.60
C SER A 330 -16.08 4.95 -1.30
N GLN A 331 -15.86 4.58 -2.57
CA GLN A 331 -14.69 4.98 -3.35
C GLN A 331 -14.96 6.25 -4.17
N GLN A 332 -15.03 7.39 -3.49
CA GLN A 332 -15.38 8.69 -4.09
C GLN A 332 -14.57 9.02 -5.36
N SER A 333 -13.24 8.84 -5.32
CA SER A 333 -12.39 9.20 -6.46
C SER A 333 -12.61 8.30 -7.69
N GLY A 334 -12.77 6.98 -7.49
CA GLY A 334 -13.09 6.06 -8.59
C GLY A 334 -14.48 6.30 -9.16
N THR A 335 -15.44 6.61 -8.29
CA THR A 335 -16.83 6.94 -8.66
C THR A 335 -16.89 8.16 -9.57
N LEU A 336 -16.29 9.28 -9.13
CA LEU A 336 -16.30 10.53 -9.89
C LEU A 336 -15.66 10.39 -11.26
N ARG A 337 -14.61 9.57 -11.38
CA ARG A 337 -13.96 9.28 -12.67
C ARG A 337 -14.92 8.57 -13.63
N ILE A 338 -15.51 7.45 -13.19
CA ILE A 338 -16.41 6.65 -14.04
C ILE A 338 -17.61 7.51 -14.49
N LEU A 339 -18.18 8.32 -13.59
CA LEU A 339 -19.29 9.19 -13.94
C LEU A 339 -18.90 10.26 -14.96
N ALA A 340 -17.69 10.83 -14.88
CA ALA A 340 -17.21 11.80 -15.86
C ALA A 340 -17.04 11.18 -17.26
N GLU A 341 -16.55 9.94 -17.35
CA GLU A 341 -16.44 9.19 -18.62
C GLU A 341 -17.82 8.87 -19.21
N VAL A 342 -18.75 8.42 -18.36
CA VAL A 342 -20.15 8.17 -18.73
C VAL A 342 -20.81 9.44 -19.27
N GLU A 343 -20.62 10.58 -18.61
CA GLU A 343 -21.19 11.87 -19.03
C GLU A 343 -20.57 12.37 -20.34
N ALA A 344 -19.25 12.25 -20.49
CA ALA A 344 -18.54 12.71 -21.68
C ALA A 344 -18.89 11.93 -22.95
N GLU A 345 -19.13 10.61 -22.82
CA GLU A 345 -19.28 9.72 -23.98
C GLU A 345 -20.68 9.08 -24.11
N GLY A 346 -21.57 9.25 -23.12
CA GLY A 346 -22.92 8.68 -23.15
C GLY A 346 -22.93 7.15 -23.09
N LEU A 347 -22.06 6.56 -22.26
CA LEU A 347 -21.81 5.12 -22.24
C LEU A 347 -22.99 4.31 -21.66
N THR A 348 -23.24 3.13 -22.22
CA THR A 348 -24.09 2.11 -21.60
C THR A 348 -23.36 1.38 -20.47
N LEU A 349 -24.11 0.68 -19.61
CA LEU A 349 -23.50 -0.12 -18.54
C LEU A 349 -22.52 -1.18 -19.08
N ARG A 350 -22.84 -1.82 -20.21
CA ARG A 350 -21.98 -2.80 -20.89
C ARG A 350 -20.64 -2.19 -21.26
N GLN A 351 -20.66 -1.04 -21.91
CA GLN A 351 -19.44 -0.39 -22.41
C GLN A 351 -18.51 0.00 -21.26
N VAL A 352 -19.06 0.52 -20.16
CA VAL A 352 -18.28 0.82 -18.96
C VAL A 352 -17.70 -0.46 -18.36
N ALA A 353 -18.49 -1.52 -18.23
CA ALA A 353 -18.02 -2.79 -17.69
C ALA A 353 -16.93 -3.43 -18.56
N GLU A 354 -17.07 -3.44 -19.89
CA GLU A 354 -16.07 -4.00 -20.80
C GLU A 354 -14.72 -3.26 -20.73
N ARG A 355 -14.75 -1.92 -20.63
CA ARG A 355 -13.53 -1.11 -20.44
C ARG A 355 -12.82 -1.45 -19.13
N LEU A 356 -13.58 -1.67 -18.06
CA LEU A 356 -13.05 -2.02 -16.74
C LEU A 356 -12.60 -3.48 -16.64
N ALA A 357 -13.16 -4.37 -17.47
CA ALA A 357 -12.83 -5.78 -17.47
C ALA A 357 -11.42 -6.06 -18.02
N THR A 358 -10.98 -5.30 -19.03
CA THR A 358 -9.72 -5.57 -19.74
C THR A 358 -8.84 -4.32 -19.94
N PRO A 359 -8.54 -3.52 -18.88
CA PRO A 359 -7.77 -2.30 -19.06
C PRO A 359 -6.36 -2.61 -19.58
N ARG A 360 -6.07 -2.20 -20.83
CA ARG A 360 -4.70 -2.24 -21.37
C ARG A 360 -3.90 -1.11 -20.75
N GLY A 361 -3.01 -1.45 -19.81
CA GLY A 361 -2.11 -0.47 -19.20
C GLY A 361 -0.98 -0.01 -20.12
N ALA A 362 -0.28 1.06 -19.72
CA ALA A 362 0.90 1.56 -20.43
C ALA A 362 2.11 0.60 -20.38
N PHE A 363 2.09 -0.40 -19.49
CA PHE A 363 3.22 -1.27 -19.17
C PHE A 363 3.09 -2.66 -19.82
N VAL A 364 2.70 -2.70 -21.10
CA VAL A 364 2.63 -3.93 -21.91
C VAL A 364 3.61 -3.79 -23.06
N GLY A 365 4.65 -4.63 -23.12
CA GLY A 365 5.66 -4.58 -24.17
C GLY A 365 6.90 -5.42 -23.90
N SER A 366 7.94 -5.20 -24.71
CA SER A 366 9.29 -5.73 -24.46
C SER A 366 9.89 -5.18 -23.16
N PRO A 367 11.00 -5.75 -22.66
CA PRO A 367 11.69 -5.23 -21.49
C PRO A 367 12.09 -3.75 -21.64
N GLU A 368 12.57 -3.36 -22.83
CA GLU A 368 12.90 -1.98 -23.18
C GLU A 368 11.66 -1.08 -23.16
N THR A 369 10.56 -1.51 -23.77
CA THR A 369 9.30 -0.74 -23.77
C THR A 369 8.81 -0.48 -22.34
N VAL A 370 8.82 -1.49 -21.48
CA VAL A 370 8.41 -1.34 -20.08
C VAL A 370 9.39 -0.43 -19.33
N ALA A 371 10.70 -0.59 -19.51
CA ALA A 371 11.71 0.27 -18.89
C ALA A 371 11.59 1.74 -19.34
N ASP A 372 11.31 1.99 -20.63
CA ASP A 372 11.08 3.33 -21.18
C ASP A 372 9.87 4.01 -20.53
N GLN A 373 8.78 3.27 -20.31
CA GLN A 373 7.60 3.81 -19.64
C GLN A 373 7.89 4.14 -18.16
N LEU A 374 8.56 3.24 -17.43
CA LEU A 374 8.95 3.50 -16.04
C LEU A 374 9.83 4.74 -15.91
N GLN A 375 10.84 4.87 -16.79
CA GLN A 375 11.70 6.04 -16.87
C GLN A 375 10.91 7.31 -17.18
N ARG A 376 10.05 7.27 -18.19
CA ARG A 376 9.24 8.44 -18.61
C ARG A 376 8.35 8.95 -17.48
N TRP A 377 7.67 8.06 -16.77
CA TRP A 377 6.84 8.42 -15.61
C TRP A 377 7.67 9.01 -14.47
N PHE A 378 8.84 8.43 -14.19
CA PHE A 378 9.74 8.90 -13.15
C PHE A 378 10.33 10.29 -13.44
N GLU A 379 10.92 10.47 -14.62
CA GLU A 379 11.61 11.71 -15.02
C GLU A 379 10.63 12.87 -15.24
N SER A 380 9.40 12.59 -15.68
CA SER A 380 8.36 13.60 -15.85
C SER A 380 7.73 14.08 -14.54
N GLY A 381 8.10 13.49 -13.40
CA GLY A 381 7.53 13.84 -12.09
C GLY A 381 6.10 13.34 -11.90
N ALA A 382 5.72 12.23 -12.54
CA ALA A 382 4.45 11.57 -12.33
C ALA A 382 4.48 10.55 -11.17
N ALA A 383 5.66 10.04 -10.84
CA ALA A 383 5.87 9.02 -9.82
C ALA A 383 7.30 9.06 -9.25
N ASP A 384 7.48 8.63 -8.00
CA ASP A 384 8.80 8.33 -7.43
C ASP A 384 9.15 6.83 -7.52
N GLY A 385 8.20 6.01 -7.93
CA GLY A 385 8.29 4.56 -7.94
C GLY A 385 6.98 3.91 -8.35
N PHE A 386 6.91 2.58 -8.25
CA PHE A 386 5.74 1.82 -8.68
C PHE A 386 5.48 0.63 -7.75
N VAL A 387 4.21 0.26 -7.60
CA VAL A 387 3.83 -1.00 -6.96
C VAL A 387 3.36 -1.98 -8.04
N LEU A 388 4.16 -3.00 -8.29
CA LEU A 388 3.92 -4.00 -9.32
C LEU A 388 2.90 -5.04 -8.85
N PHE A 389 1.91 -5.29 -9.69
CA PHE A 389 1.02 -6.44 -9.69
C PHE A 389 1.53 -7.47 -10.70
N GLU A 390 1.40 -8.76 -10.40
CA GLU A 390 1.68 -9.85 -11.34
C GLU A 390 0.39 -10.22 -12.11
N PRO A 391 0.18 -9.73 -13.35
CA PRO A 391 -1.05 -10.00 -14.10
C PRO A 391 -1.13 -11.47 -14.55
N LEU A 392 -0.02 -12.05 -15.02
CA LEU A 392 0.08 -13.43 -15.46
C LEU A 392 1.15 -14.19 -14.66
N PRO A 393 1.05 -15.52 -14.53
CA PRO A 393 2.10 -16.32 -13.90
C PRO A 393 3.50 -16.02 -14.47
N GLY A 394 4.47 -15.82 -13.59
CA GLY A 394 5.87 -15.64 -13.97
C GLY A 394 6.25 -14.22 -14.40
N GLN A 395 5.30 -13.29 -14.47
CA GLN A 395 5.61 -11.89 -14.86
C GLN A 395 6.51 -11.19 -13.85
N LEU A 396 6.45 -11.55 -12.55
CA LEU A 396 7.42 -11.05 -11.58
C LEU A 396 8.85 -11.49 -11.92
N ALA A 397 9.04 -12.77 -12.27
CA ALA A 397 10.36 -13.29 -12.62
C ALA A 397 10.89 -12.63 -13.89
N LEU A 398 10.07 -12.52 -14.93
CA LEU A 398 10.46 -11.84 -16.18
C LEU A 398 10.78 -10.37 -15.98
N PHE A 399 10.01 -9.65 -15.17
CA PHE A 399 10.31 -8.27 -14.82
C PHE A 399 11.68 -8.16 -14.11
N VAL A 400 11.93 -9.04 -13.13
CA VAL A 400 13.20 -9.10 -12.40
C VAL A 400 14.38 -9.46 -13.31
N ASP A 401 14.20 -10.41 -14.23
CA ASP A 401 15.28 -10.94 -15.05
C ASP A 401 15.58 -10.09 -16.29
N GLN A 402 14.60 -9.35 -16.81
CA GLN A 402 14.73 -8.63 -18.07
C GLN A 402 14.58 -7.09 -17.95
N VAL A 403 13.70 -6.58 -17.08
CA VAL A 403 13.46 -5.12 -16.95
C VAL A 403 14.43 -4.47 -15.95
N ILE A 404 14.63 -5.10 -14.78
CA ILE A 404 15.53 -4.56 -13.75
C ILE A 404 16.95 -4.31 -14.26
N PRO A 405 17.60 -5.22 -15.03
CA PRO A 405 18.94 -4.96 -15.56
C PRO A 405 19.02 -3.73 -16.45
N ILE A 406 17.98 -3.45 -17.25
CA ILE A 406 17.90 -2.26 -18.09
C ILE A 406 17.85 -0.99 -17.24
N LEU A 407 16.99 -0.98 -16.20
CA LEU A 407 16.90 0.16 -15.28
C LEU A 407 18.22 0.40 -14.52
N GLN A 408 18.92 -0.67 -14.13
CA GLN A 408 20.24 -0.60 -13.50
C GLN A 408 21.30 -0.05 -14.46
N GLN A 409 21.33 -0.51 -15.71
CA GLN A 409 22.24 0.00 -16.73
C GLN A 409 22.03 1.50 -17.00
N ARG A 410 20.79 1.97 -16.89
CA ARG A 410 20.41 3.38 -17.03
C ARG A 410 20.64 4.21 -15.76
N GLY A 411 21.10 3.59 -14.66
CA GLY A 411 21.29 4.27 -13.37
C GLY A 411 19.99 4.71 -12.68
N LEU A 412 18.85 4.16 -13.09
CA LEU A 412 17.53 4.47 -12.55
C LEU A 412 17.12 3.54 -11.40
N PHE A 413 17.90 2.49 -11.15
CA PHE A 413 17.61 1.54 -10.10
C PHE A 413 18.90 1.00 -9.47
N ARG A 414 18.81 0.64 -8.19
CA ARG A 414 19.95 0.15 -7.42
C ARG A 414 20.47 -1.18 -7.98
N THR A 415 21.78 -1.41 -7.88
CA THR A 415 22.39 -2.72 -8.18
C THR A 415 22.34 -3.67 -6.99
N ASP A 416 22.42 -3.14 -5.77
CA ASP A 416 22.24 -3.91 -4.52
C ASP A 416 21.63 -3.03 -3.40
N TYR A 417 21.26 -3.66 -2.28
CA TYR A 417 20.80 -2.94 -1.09
C TYR A 417 21.96 -2.24 -0.37
N GLU A 418 21.80 -0.94 -0.12
CA GLU A 418 22.82 -0.10 0.55
C GLU A 418 22.65 -0.05 2.08
N GLY A 419 21.51 -0.53 2.60
CA GLY A 419 21.18 -0.52 4.02
C GLY A 419 20.53 -1.82 4.51
N THR A 420 20.30 -1.93 5.82
CA THR A 420 19.61 -3.08 6.43
C THR A 420 18.15 -2.80 6.72
N THR A 421 17.77 -1.53 6.93
CA THR A 421 16.42 -1.13 7.28
C THR A 421 15.63 -0.66 6.06
N PHE A 422 14.30 -0.74 6.17
CA PHE A 422 13.42 -0.30 5.10
C PHE A 422 13.48 1.22 4.88
N ARG A 423 13.63 2.00 5.96
CA ARG A 423 13.91 3.46 5.85
C ARG A 423 15.16 3.76 5.05
N GLU A 424 16.27 3.05 5.27
CA GLU A 424 17.50 3.24 4.49
C GLU A 424 17.28 2.92 3.00
N HIS A 425 16.50 1.88 2.68
CA HIS A 425 16.21 1.54 1.28
C HIS A 425 15.44 2.65 0.56
N LEU A 426 14.56 3.33 1.27
CA LEU A 426 13.81 4.48 0.76
C LEU A 426 14.62 5.78 0.80
N GLY A 427 15.64 5.89 1.67
CA GLY A 427 16.34 7.15 1.94
C GLY A 427 15.56 8.07 2.88
N LEU A 428 14.78 7.48 3.80
CA LEU A 428 14.00 8.19 4.80
C LEU A 428 14.85 8.46 6.05
N SER A 429 14.65 9.62 6.67
CA SER A 429 15.19 9.90 8.01
C SER A 429 14.59 8.97 9.06
N VAL A 430 15.40 8.57 10.04
CA VAL A 430 14.91 7.93 11.25
C VAL A 430 14.17 8.99 12.08
N PRO A 431 12.90 8.79 12.47
CA PRO A 431 12.18 9.74 13.30
C PRO A 431 12.88 9.87 14.65
N ASP A 432 12.97 11.08 15.19
CA ASP A 432 13.50 11.31 16.53
C ASP A 432 12.52 10.79 17.60
N ASN A 433 13.05 10.40 18.77
CA ASN A 433 12.19 10.07 19.90
C ASN A 433 11.68 11.38 20.54
N ARG A 434 10.36 11.55 20.68
CA ARG A 434 9.76 12.77 21.23
C ARG A 434 10.29 13.16 22.62
N TYR A 435 10.61 12.18 23.46
CA TYR A 435 11.10 12.42 24.83
C TYR A 435 12.59 12.77 24.84
N SER A 436 13.38 12.16 23.95
CA SER A 436 14.79 12.52 23.77
C SER A 436 14.91 13.96 23.28
N VAL A 437 14.12 14.35 22.27
CA VAL A 437 14.07 15.74 21.76
C VAL A 437 13.67 16.72 22.88
N ALA A 438 12.64 16.38 23.66
CA ALA A 438 12.20 17.22 24.77
C ALA A 438 13.27 17.36 25.87
N ARG A 439 14.04 16.30 26.15
CA ARG A 439 15.15 16.32 27.12
C ARG A 439 16.33 17.17 26.64
N GLU A 440 16.67 17.09 25.36
CA GLU A 440 17.73 17.90 24.75
C GLU A 440 17.36 19.38 24.75
N ALA A 441 16.11 19.71 24.38
CA ALA A 441 15.61 21.08 24.43
C ALA A 441 15.64 21.67 25.84
N LYS A 442 15.31 20.88 26.87
CA LYS A 442 15.40 21.30 28.28
C LYS A 442 16.84 21.49 28.76
N SER A 443 17.78 20.69 28.25
CA SER A 443 19.20 20.82 28.61
C SER A 443 19.88 22.03 27.95
N ALA A 444 19.32 22.51 26.83
CA ALA A 444 19.84 23.64 26.06
C ALA A 444 19.27 25.01 26.49
N ALA A 445 18.16 25.02 27.23
CA ALA A 445 17.53 26.21 27.81
C ALA A 445 18.07 26.48 29.22
#